data_AF-A0A9P7BXA8-F1
#
_entry.id   AF-A0A9P7BXA8-F1
#
_cell.length_a   1.000
_cell.length_b   1.000
_cell.length_c   1.000
_cell.angle_alpha   90.00
_cell.angle_beta   90.00
_cell.angle_gamma   90.00
#
_symmetry.space_group_name_H-M   'P 1'
#
loop_
_entity.id
_entity.type
_entity.pdbx_description
1 polymer ?
#
loop_
_entity_poly.entity_id
_entity_poly.type
_entity_poly.pdbx_seq_one_letter_code
_entity_poly.pdbx_strand_id
1 'polypeptide(L)'
;MSENTIPPYLLTPSHDNYLKALPPIDMSLLTIDILRKVYPKQSSDIFPKVDVLEEKVQIPAKNKEGVVYVDIYKPKNTKSDGPLPVLLFL
;
A
#
# COMPACT_ATOMS: atom_id res chain seq x y z
N MET A 1 32.01 15.32 12.19
CA MET A 1 30.94 15.57 11.20
C MET A 1 29.64 15.16 11.87
N SER A 2 28.84 16.13 12.31
CA SER A 2 27.55 15.86 12.96
C SER A 2 26.53 15.50 11.88
N GLU A 3 25.99 14.29 11.97
CA GLU A 3 24.83 13.90 11.18
C GLU A 3 23.69 14.89 11.46
N ASN A 4 23.31 15.66 10.45
CA ASN A 4 22.13 16.52 10.47
C ASN A 4 20.88 15.62 10.47
N THR A 5 20.59 14.98 11.60
CA THR A 5 19.34 14.25 11.79
C THR A 5 18.25 15.28 12.01
N ILE A 6 17.44 15.49 10.98
CA ILE A 6 16.25 16.35 11.09
C ILE A 6 15.37 15.77 12.21
N PRO A 7 14.97 16.57 13.20
CA PRO A 7 14.09 16.11 14.26
C PRO A 7 12.79 15.53 13.67
N PRO A 8 12.23 14.44 14.24
CA PRO A 8 11.09 13.72 13.65
C PRO A 8 9.80 14.54 13.55
N TYR A 9 9.74 15.69 14.24
CA TYR A 9 8.62 16.63 14.20
C TYR A 9 8.76 17.70 13.09
N LEU A 10 9.90 17.77 12.41
CA LEU A 10 10.12 18.69 11.29
C LEU A 10 10.01 17.93 9.97
N LEU A 11 9.21 18.47 9.07
CA LEU A 11 9.09 17.94 7.72
C LEU A 11 10.44 18.07 6.99
N THR A 12 10.87 16.98 6.35
CA THR A 12 11.99 17.07 5.42
C THR A 12 11.55 17.85 4.17
N PRO A 13 12.48 18.44 3.40
CA PRO A 13 12.15 19.14 2.16
C PRO A 13 11.33 18.29 1.18
N SER A 14 11.54 16.97 1.14
CA SER A 14 10.76 16.05 0.31
C SER A 14 9.29 15.99 0.74
N HIS A 15 9.01 15.99 2.05
CA HIS A 15 7.64 16.02 2.56
C HIS A 15 6.96 17.36 2.27
N ASP A 16 7.67 18.46 2.46
CA ASP A 16 7.14 19.81 2.20
C ASP A 16 6.78 20.00 0.71
N ASN A 17 7.65 19.53 -0.20
CA ASN A 17 7.38 19.56 -1.64
C ASN A 17 6.19 18.69 -2.03
N TYR A 18 6.06 17.50 -1.41
CA TYR A 18 4.91 16.63 -1.66
C TYR A 18 3.60 17.29 -1.20
N LEU A 19 3.57 17.85 0.01
CA LEU A 19 2.37 18.52 0.55
C LEU A 19 1.94 19.72 -0.32
N LYS A 20 2.89 20.50 -0.83
CA LYS A 20 2.60 21.61 -1.74
C LYS A 20 2.05 21.18 -3.09
N ALA A 21 2.34 19.96 -3.53
CA ALA A 21 1.84 19.41 -4.78
C ALA A 21 0.45 18.77 -4.65
N LEU A 22 -0.04 18.54 -3.42
CA LEU A 22 -1.37 17.98 -3.21
C LEU A 22 -2.46 19.02 -3.53
N PRO A 23 -3.50 18.65 -4.29
CA PRO A 23 -4.65 19.52 -4.48
C PRO A 23 -5.35 19.77 -3.13
N PRO A 24 -5.90 20.98 -2.89
CA PRO A 24 -6.70 21.22 -1.70
C PRO A 24 -7.93 20.32 -1.71
N ILE A 25 -8.08 19.47 -0.68
CA ILE A 25 -9.22 18.57 -0.54
C ILE A 25 -10.20 19.20 0.46
N ASP A 26 -11.41 19.50 0.01
CA ASP A 26 -12.50 19.85 0.90
C ASP A 26 -13.06 18.58 1.55
N MET A 27 -12.83 18.45 2.85
CA MET A 27 -13.25 17.29 3.64
C MET A 27 -14.78 17.12 3.67
N SER A 28 -15.55 18.19 3.44
CA SER A 28 -17.02 18.14 3.38
C SER A 28 -17.56 17.50 2.10
N LEU A 29 -16.74 17.46 1.04
CA LEU A 29 -17.07 16.86 -0.25
C LEU A 29 -16.58 15.41 -0.36
N LEU A 30 -15.87 14.90 0.65
CA LEU A 30 -15.38 13.52 0.70
C LEU A 30 -16.52 12.54 1.01
N THR A 31 -17.30 12.21 -0.03
CA THR A 31 -18.15 11.01 0.03
C THR A 31 -17.30 9.75 -0.08
N ILE A 32 -17.84 8.62 0.40
CA ILE A 32 -17.17 7.30 0.30
C ILE A 32 -16.79 6.98 -1.15
N ASP A 33 -17.61 7.39 -2.13
CA ASP A 33 -17.36 7.15 -3.55
C ASP A 33 -16.22 8.02 -4.11
N ILE A 34 -16.07 9.25 -3.62
CA ILE A 34 -14.96 10.14 -4.01
C ILE A 34 -13.65 9.60 -3.43
N LEU A 35 -13.64 9.17 -2.18
CA LEU A 35 -12.48 8.54 -1.55
C LEU A 35 -12.02 7.29 -2.32
N ARG A 36 -12.96 6.42 -2.70
CA ARG A 36 -12.69 5.23 -3.52
C ARG A 36 -12.18 5.55 -4.92
N LYS A 37 -12.41 6.75 -5.47
CA LYS A 37 -11.90 7.14 -6.80
C LYS A 37 -10.54 7.82 -6.77
N VAL A 38 -10.26 8.60 -5.73
CA VAL A 38 -9.03 9.40 -5.60
C VAL A 38 -7.90 8.55 -5.04
N TYR A 39 -8.17 7.76 -4.00
CA TYR A 39 -7.13 7.00 -3.29
C TYR A 39 -6.41 5.95 -4.17
N PRO A 40 -7.12 5.12 -4.97
CA PRO A 40 -6.44 4.08 -5.76
C PRO A 40 -5.52 4.65 -6.85
N LYS A 41 -5.85 5.83 -7.40
CA LYS A 41 -5.04 6.49 -8.43
C LYS A 41 -3.72 7.03 -7.88
N GLN A 42 -3.70 7.43 -6.61
CA GLN A 42 -2.48 7.90 -5.97
C GLN A 42 -1.58 6.74 -5.53
N SER A 43 -2.16 5.58 -5.18
CA SER A 43 -1.39 4.43 -4.72
C SER A 43 -0.80 3.59 -5.86
N SER A 44 -1.50 3.46 -7.00
CA SER A 44 -1.08 2.55 -8.08
C SER A 44 0.24 2.93 -8.75
N ASP A 45 0.58 4.22 -8.78
CA ASP A 45 1.76 4.74 -9.48
C ASP A 45 3.03 4.71 -8.62
N ILE A 46 2.90 4.47 -7.31
CA ILE A 46 4.00 4.51 -6.34
C ILE A 46 4.64 3.14 -6.17
N PHE A 47 3.90 2.05 -6.39
CA PHE A 47 4.43 0.71 -6.18
C PHE A 47 5.19 0.23 -7.43
N PRO A 48 6.51 0.02 -7.34
CA PRO A 48 7.23 -0.62 -8.44
C PRO A 48 6.61 -2.00 -8.67
N LYS A 49 6.38 -2.35 -9.94
CA LYS A 49 6.01 -3.71 -10.33
C LYS A 49 7.20 -4.62 -10.03
N VAL A 50 7.28 -5.09 -8.78
CA VAL A 50 8.26 -6.09 -8.38
C VAL A 50 7.99 -7.34 -9.21
N ASP A 51 9.04 -8.06 -9.61
CA ASP A 51 8.93 -9.34 -10.30
C ASP A 51 8.38 -10.41 -9.35
N VAL A 52 7.07 -10.36 -9.13
CA VAL A 52 6.30 -11.29 -8.30
C VAL A 52 5.32 -12.07 -9.17
N LEU A 53 5.06 -13.31 -8.77
CA LEU A 53 3.92 -14.07 -9.27
C LEU A 53 2.72 -13.73 -8.38
N GLU A 54 1.68 -13.17 -8.99
CA GLU A 54 0.45 -12.78 -8.31
C GLU A 54 -0.60 -13.87 -8.49
N GLU A 55 -1.19 -14.31 -7.38
CA GLU A 55 -2.28 -15.28 -7.35
C GLU A 55 -3.43 -14.71 -6.53
N LYS A 56 -4.65 -14.71 -7.09
CA LYS A 56 -5.84 -14.22 -6.40
C LYS A 56 -6.61 -15.39 -5.81
N VAL A 57 -6.71 -15.42 -4.49
CA VAL A 57 -7.38 -16.50 -3.76
C VAL A 57 -8.60 -15.97 -3.03
N GLN A 58 -9.66 -16.78 -3.04
CA GLN A 58 -10.89 -16.52 -2.32
C GLN A 58 -10.91 -17.37 -1.05
N ILE A 59 -10.92 -16.73 0.11
CA ILE A 59 -10.97 -17.40 1.42
C ILE A 59 -12.38 -17.21 1.99
N PRO A 60 -13.11 -18.30 2.28
CA PRO A 60 -14.43 -18.20 2.90
C PRO A 60 -14.32 -17.59 4.29
N ALA A 61 -15.15 -16.58 4.57
CA ALA A 61 -15.18 -15.95 5.88
C ALA A 61 -15.77 -16.89 6.94
N LYS A 62 -15.28 -16.78 8.19
CA LYS A 62 -15.67 -17.65 9.30
C LYS A 62 -17.19 -17.61 9.60
N ASN A 63 -17.83 -16.48 9.33
CA ASN A 63 -19.27 -16.30 9.52
C ASN A 63 -20.12 -16.83 8.35
N LYS A 64 -19.52 -17.41 7.31
CA LYS A 64 -20.20 -17.87 6.08
C LYS A 64 -20.96 -16.79 5.30
N GLU A 65 -20.86 -15.53 5.72
CA GLU A 65 -21.54 -14.39 5.11
C GLU A 65 -20.57 -13.52 4.29
N GLY A 66 -19.58 -14.15 3.65
CA GLY A 66 -18.65 -13.42 2.80
C GLY A 66 -17.48 -14.25 2.31
N VAL A 67 -16.80 -13.67 1.32
CA VAL A 67 -15.53 -14.15 0.77
C VAL A 67 -14.51 -13.03 0.95
N VAL A 68 -13.33 -13.37 1.47
CA VAL A 68 -12.18 -12.47 1.54
C VAL A 68 -11.33 -12.73 0.30
N TYR A 69 -11.10 -11.68 -0.49
CA TYR A 69 -10.18 -11.73 -1.62
C TYR A 69 -8.77 -11.42 -1.12
N VAL A 70 -7.82 -12.31 -1.42
CA VAL A 70 -6.42 -12.18 -1.02
C VAL A 70 -5.56 -12.23 -2.27
N ASP A 71 -4.74 -11.21 -2.47
CA ASP A 71 -3.70 -11.19 -3.49
C ASP A 71 -2.40 -11.74 -2.87
N ILE A 72 -1.90 -12.86 -3.38
CA ILE A 72 -0.67 -13.52 -2.92
C ILE A 72 0.47 -13.14 -3.86
N TYR A 73 1.50 -12.51 -3.32
CA TYR A 73 2.71 -12.14 -4.07
C TYR A 73 3.85 -13.09 -3.73
N LYS A 74 4.28 -13.91 -4.71
CA LYS A 74 5.41 -14.84 -4.55
C LYS A 74 6.65 -14.31 -5.28
N PRO A 75 7.83 -14.28 -4.64
CA PRO A 75 9.06 -13.92 -5.33
C PRO A 75 9.44 -14.98 -6.38
N LYS A 76 9.81 -14.56 -7.61
CA LYS A 76 10.09 -15.49 -8.72
C LYS A 76 11.32 -16.40 -8.52
N ASN A 77 12.28 -16.01 -7.67
CA ASN A 77 13.58 -16.68 -7.55
C ASN A 77 13.79 -17.44 -6.23
N THR A 78 12.73 -17.95 -5.61
CA THR A 78 12.88 -18.81 -4.42
C THR A 78 13.42 -20.19 -4.81
N LYS A 79 14.68 -20.47 -4.45
CA LYS A 79 15.32 -21.79 -4.51
C LYS A 79 14.91 -22.74 -3.37
N SER A 80 13.75 -22.51 -2.75
CA SER A 80 13.36 -23.25 -1.55
C SER A 80 12.50 -24.45 -1.94
N ASP A 81 12.99 -25.65 -1.62
CA ASP A 81 12.24 -26.91 -1.75
C ASP A 81 11.27 -27.15 -0.57
N GLY A 82 10.97 -26.11 0.23
CA GLY A 82 10.18 -26.20 1.46
C GLY A 82 9.19 -25.03 1.65
N PRO A 83 8.35 -25.10 2.70
CA PRO A 83 7.36 -24.05 2.98
C PRO A 83 8.03 -22.71 3.30
N LEU A 84 7.55 -21.65 2.66
CA LEU A 84 8.05 -20.28 2.87
C LEU A 84 7.31 -19.60 4.03
N PRO A 85 7.99 -18.73 4.81
CA PRO A 85 7.32 -17.86 5.76
C PRO A 85 6.39 -16.88 5.02
N VAL A 86 5.23 -16.60 5.59
CA VAL A 86 4.20 -15.74 5.01
C VAL A 86 4.05 -14.45 5.81
N LEU A 87 4.08 -13.31 5.11
CA LEU A 87 3.72 -12.01 5.66
C LEU A 87 2.25 -11.71 5.32
N LEU A 88 1.43 -11.51 6.34
CA LEU A 88 0.08 -10.98 6.18
C LEU A 88 0.12 -9.45 6.25
N PHE A 89 -0.35 -8.80 5.18
CA PHE A 89 -0.46 -7.35 5.07
C PHE A 89 -1.95 -6.97 4.92
N LEU A 90 -2.39 -5.94 5.63
CA LEU A 90 -3.78 -5.48 5.71
C LEU A 90 -3.90 -4.04 5.23
#